data_AF-A0AAU7URM1-F1
#
_entry.id   AF-A0AAU7URM1-F1
#
_cell.length_a   1.000
_cell.length_b   1.000
_cell.length_c   1.000
_cell.angle_alpha   90.00
_cell.angle_beta   90.00
_cell.angle_gamma   90.00
#
_symmetry.space_group_name_H-M   'P 1'
#
loop_
_entity.id
_entity.type
_entity.pdbx_description
1 polymer ?
#
loop_
_entity_poly.entity_id
_entity_poly.type
_entity_poly.pdbx_seq_one_letter_code
_entity_poly.pdbx_strand_id
1 'polypeptide(L)'
;MSFPAPPVGPGPAANRPVPGDVTTAHQLWCGVLALAVVSLAASLADLLSRREELLDLMTTMAAEQAIEGVTTEQLESAVPLLVALTAGIGLVIVGLLYLVVRQLLKAKNWARMLLTLLGVFMSLSTLPTVFGVGVGEGGAGWILGVVGILQAVATVGAIVLMHRRDANRFFLRLPEE
;
A
#
# COMPACT_ATOMS: atom_id res chain seq x y z
N MET A 1 6.12 7.78 -61.31
CA MET A 1 4.99 7.65 -60.38
C MET A 1 5.56 7.70 -58.98
N SER A 2 5.34 8.80 -58.24
CA SER A 2 5.83 8.94 -56.87
C SER A 2 4.88 8.22 -55.92
N PHE A 3 5.37 7.24 -55.17
CA PHE A 3 4.59 6.59 -54.13
C PHE A 3 4.23 7.60 -53.04
N PRO A 4 2.99 7.61 -52.53
CA PRO A 4 2.64 8.41 -51.36
C PRO A 4 3.48 7.92 -50.17
N ALA A 5 4.11 8.85 -49.46
CA ALA A 5 4.85 8.54 -48.25
C ALA A 5 3.93 7.80 -47.25
N PRO A 6 4.43 6.75 -46.56
CA PRO A 6 3.65 6.07 -45.54
C PRO A 6 3.23 7.09 -44.45
N PRO A 7 2.02 6.96 -43.88
CA PRO A 7 1.59 7.83 -42.80
C PRO A 7 2.64 7.78 -41.69
N VAL A 8 3.18 8.96 -41.35
CA VAL A 8 4.11 9.12 -40.24
C VAL A 8 3.37 8.65 -38.99
N GLY A 9 3.69 7.43 -38.54
CA GLY A 9 3.26 6.94 -37.23
C GLY A 9 3.71 7.95 -36.16
N PRO A 10 2.95 8.12 -35.06
CA PRO A 10 3.26 9.11 -34.05
C PRO A 10 4.73 8.94 -33.63
N GLY A 11 5.51 10.02 -33.82
CA GLY A 11 6.95 10.02 -33.62
C GLY A 11 7.35 9.54 -32.22
N PRO A 12 8.61 9.13 -32.03
CA PRO A 12 9.10 8.64 -30.74
C PRO A 12 8.73 9.66 -29.66
N ALA A 13 7.98 9.19 -28.67
CA ALA A 13 7.36 9.97 -27.60
C ALA A 13 8.32 11.08 -27.13
N ALA A 14 8.13 12.27 -27.69
CA ALA A 14 8.84 13.45 -27.24
C ALA A 14 8.60 13.56 -25.74
N ASN A 15 9.65 13.92 -25.01
CA ASN A 15 9.76 14.02 -23.57
C ASN A 15 8.64 14.92 -23.00
N ARG A 16 7.41 14.38 -22.92
CA ARG A 16 6.21 15.14 -22.54
C ARG A 16 6.36 15.44 -21.06
N PRO A 17 6.27 16.72 -20.64
CA PRO A 17 6.32 17.05 -19.23
C PRO A 17 5.21 16.28 -18.50
N VAL A 18 5.56 15.66 -17.38
CA VAL A 18 4.61 14.90 -16.56
C VAL A 18 3.49 15.87 -16.11
N PRO A 19 2.20 15.58 -16.39
CA PRO A 19 1.12 16.47 -15.99
C PRO A 19 1.09 16.68 -14.47
N GLY A 20 0.74 17.90 -14.04
CA GLY A 20 0.63 18.24 -12.62
C GLY A 20 -0.25 17.26 -11.82
N ASP A 21 -1.35 16.79 -12.41
CA ASP A 21 -2.25 15.79 -11.81
C ASP A 21 -1.55 14.47 -11.46
N VAL A 22 -0.59 14.02 -12.29
CA VAL A 22 0.18 12.79 -12.05
C VAL A 22 1.20 12.99 -10.92
N THR A 23 1.80 14.18 -10.85
CA THR A 23 2.70 14.56 -9.76
C THR A 23 1.95 14.65 -8.42
N THR A 24 0.77 15.26 -8.41
CA THR A 24 -0.09 15.33 -7.21
C THR A 24 -0.57 13.94 -6.80
N ALA A 25 -0.96 13.08 -7.74
CA ALA A 25 -1.31 11.70 -7.44
C ALA A 25 -0.13 10.90 -6.85
N HIS A 26 1.09 11.12 -7.35
CA HIS A 26 2.31 10.54 -6.78
C HIS A 26 2.54 11.00 -5.34
N GLN A 27 2.37 12.30 -5.05
CA GLN A 27 2.49 12.84 -3.68
C GLN A 27 1.46 12.23 -2.73
N LEU A 28 0.20 12.08 -3.17
CA LEU A 28 -0.84 11.43 -2.36
C LEU A 28 -0.49 9.97 -2.05
N TRP A 29 0.01 9.22 -3.04
CA TRP A 29 0.50 7.86 -2.79
C TRP A 29 1.70 7.83 -1.86
N CYS A 30 2.64 8.76 -1.97
CA CYS A 30 3.73 8.88 -1.00
C CYS A 30 3.20 9.14 0.42
N GLY A 31 2.14 9.95 0.56
CA GLY A 31 1.43 10.13 1.83
C GLY A 31 0.82 8.82 2.36
N VAL A 32 0.12 8.07 1.51
CA VAL A 32 -0.44 6.75 1.86
C VAL A 32 0.65 5.77 2.29
N LEU A 33 1.79 5.75 1.59
CA LEU A 33 2.93 4.90 1.96
C LEU A 33 3.55 5.32 3.29
N ALA A 34 3.69 6.62 3.55
CA ALA A 34 4.18 7.11 4.84
C ALA A 34 3.25 6.68 5.99
N LEU A 35 1.93 6.79 5.81
CA LEU A 35 0.94 6.30 6.77
C LEU A 35 1.03 4.78 6.95
N ALA A 36 1.26 4.01 5.88
CA ALA A 36 1.46 2.56 5.98
C ALA A 36 2.68 2.19 6.83
N VAL A 37 3.78 2.94 6.72
CA VAL A 37 4.98 2.75 7.57
C VAL A 37 4.68 3.07 9.02
N VAL A 38 3.98 4.17 9.29
CA VAL A 38 3.59 4.55 10.66
C VAL A 38 2.66 3.50 11.27
N SER A 39 1.67 3.03 10.52
CA SER A 39 0.76 1.97 10.94
C SER A 39 1.51 0.67 11.22
N LEU A 40 2.46 0.28 10.37
CA LEU A 40 3.31 -0.89 10.60
C LEU A 40 4.12 -0.75 11.90
N ALA A 41 4.72 0.42 12.13
CA ALA A 41 5.47 0.69 13.36
C ALA A 41 4.57 0.64 14.61
N ALA A 42 3.36 1.19 14.53
CA ALA A 42 2.37 1.15 15.60
C ALA A 42 1.92 -0.29 15.89
N SER A 43 1.64 -1.09 14.86
CA SER A 43 1.30 -2.50 15.02
C SER A 43 2.44 -3.30 15.66
N LEU A 44 3.69 -3.07 15.25
CA LEU A 44 4.85 -3.73 15.87
C LEU A 44 5.04 -3.32 17.33
N ALA A 45 4.81 -2.05 17.67
CA ALA A 45 4.87 -1.58 19.05
C ALA A 45 3.77 -2.19 19.93
N ASP A 46 2.55 -2.33 19.42
CA ASP A 46 1.46 -3.02 20.11
C ASP A 46 1.78 -4.51 20.31
N LEU A 47 2.32 -5.16 19.28
CA LEU A 47 2.74 -6.57 19.32
C LEU A 47 3.83 -6.82 20.38
N LEU A 48 4.79 -5.90 20.51
CA LEU A 48 5.83 -5.95 21.54
C LEU A 48 5.29 -5.65 22.95
N SER A 49 4.29 -4.76 23.05
CA SER A 49 3.64 -4.42 24.32
C SER A 49 2.82 -5.59 24.87
N ARG A 50 2.23 -6.40 23.99
CA ARG A 50 1.41 -7.57 24.29
C ARG A 50 2.17 -8.90 24.21
N ARG A 51 3.50 -8.87 24.34
CA ARG A 51 4.34 -10.07 24.18
C ARG A 51 3.89 -11.26 25.03
N GLU A 52 3.38 -11.00 26.24
CA GLU A 52 2.97 -12.02 27.21
C GLU A 52 1.66 -12.70 26.77
N GLU A 53 0.69 -11.91 26.30
CA GLU A 53 -0.55 -12.42 25.68
C GLU A 53 -0.22 -13.27 24.43
N LEU A 54 0.76 -12.83 23.64
CA LEU A 54 1.21 -13.55 22.45
C LEU A 54 1.83 -14.90 22.77
N LEU A 55 2.67 -14.97 23.81
CA LEU A 55 3.25 -16.22 24.28
C LEU A 55 2.15 -17.18 24.79
N ASP A 56 1.21 -16.67 25.57
CA ASP A 56 0.08 -17.44 26.08
C ASP A 56 -0.77 -18.02 24.92
N LEU A 57 -1.03 -17.21 23.89
CA LEU A 57 -1.77 -17.62 22.70
C LEU A 57 -1.01 -18.68 21.88
N MET A 58 0.30 -18.52 21.70
CA MET A 58 1.12 -19.52 21.01
C MET A 58 1.24 -20.84 21.79
N THR A 59 1.37 -20.78 23.12
CA THR A 59 1.38 -21.99 23.97
C THR A 59 0.04 -22.73 23.90
N THR A 60 -1.08 -21.99 23.93
CA THR A 60 -2.42 -22.55 23.78
C THR A 60 -2.59 -23.21 22.41
N MET A 61 -2.16 -22.55 21.33
CA MET A 61 -2.21 -23.13 19.97
C MET A 61 -1.32 -24.37 19.82
N ALA A 62 -0.12 -24.38 20.40
CA ALA A 62 0.77 -25.53 20.35
C ALA A 62 0.19 -26.73 21.10
N ALA A 63 -0.47 -26.49 22.24
CA ALA A 63 -1.18 -27.50 23.00
C ALA A 63 -2.40 -28.06 22.22
N GLU A 64 -3.21 -27.19 21.59
CA GLU A 64 -4.34 -27.62 20.76
C GLU A 64 -3.92 -28.44 19.53
N GLN A 65 -2.81 -28.05 18.89
CA GLN A 65 -2.30 -28.73 17.69
C GLN A 65 -1.48 -30.00 18.02
N ALA A 66 -1.38 -30.38 19.30
CA ALA A 66 -0.61 -31.52 19.79
C ALA A 66 0.82 -31.55 19.24
N ILE A 67 1.45 -30.37 19.14
CA ILE A 67 2.85 -30.27 18.70
C ILE A 67 3.72 -30.72 19.88
N GLU A 68 3.98 -32.03 19.96
CA GLU A 68 4.84 -32.61 20.99
C GLU A 68 6.26 -32.03 20.90
N GLY A 69 6.76 -31.51 22.03
CA GLY A 69 8.15 -31.08 22.18
C GLY A 69 8.41 -29.58 22.04
N VAL A 70 7.39 -28.73 21.87
CA VAL A 70 7.59 -27.27 21.92
C VAL A 70 7.74 -26.82 23.36
N THR A 71 8.95 -26.38 23.72
CA THR A 71 9.24 -25.81 25.03
C THR A 71 8.89 -24.32 25.08
N THR A 72 8.49 -23.80 26.23
CA THR A 72 8.21 -22.37 26.44
C THR A 72 9.41 -21.49 26.06
N GLU A 73 10.64 -21.96 26.28
CA GLU A 73 11.86 -21.28 25.87
C GLU A 73 11.99 -21.15 24.33
N GLN A 74 11.57 -22.16 23.57
CA GLN A 74 11.54 -22.08 22.11
C GLN A 74 10.51 -21.06 21.63
N LEU A 75 9.34 -20.99 22.27
CA LEU A 75 8.30 -20.00 21.97
C LEU A 75 8.79 -18.57 22.28
N GLU A 76 9.45 -18.36 23.41
CA GLU A 76 10.06 -17.07 23.77
C GLU A 76 11.10 -16.62 22.74
N SER A 77 11.92 -17.54 22.25
CA SER A 77 12.90 -17.24 21.19
C SER A 77 12.27 -16.98 19.82
N ALA A 78 11.05 -17.47 19.58
CA ALA A 78 10.33 -17.31 18.32
C ALA A 78 9.63 -15.96 18.18
N VAL A 79 9.21 -15.33 19.28
CA VAL A 79 8.56 -14.01 19.27
C VAL A 79 9.39 -12.93 18.57
N PRO A 80 10.68 -12.69 18.92
CA PRO A 80 11.48 -11.67 18.22
C PRO A 80 11.70 -12.01 16.75
N LEU A 81 11.78 -13.30 16.39
CA LEU A 81 11.87 -13.74 15.00
C LEU A 81 10.58 -13.41 14.24
N LEU A 82 9.41 -13.66 14.83
CA LEU A 82 8.11 -13.34 14.24
C LEU A 82 7.95 -11.82 14.04
N VAL A 83 8.33 -11.02 15.03
CA VAL A 83 8.34 -9.56 14.95
C VAL A 83 9.26 -9.09 13.82
N ALA A 84 10.48 -9.63 13.75
CA ALA A 84 11.45 -9.28 12.71
C ALA A 84 10.97 -9.65 11.30
N LEU A 85 10.36 -10.84 11.14
CA LEU A 85 9.76 -11.28 9.88
C LEU A 85 8.60 -10.37 9.47
N THR A 86 7.70 -10.03 10.41
CA THR A 86 6.57 -9.14 10.15
C THR A 86 7.04 -7.75 9.72
N ALA A 87 8.03 -7.19 10.43
CA ALA A 87 8.65 -5.92 10.08
C ALA A 87 9.31 -5.97 8.70
N GLY A 88 10.10 -7.02 8.44
CA GLY A 88 10.80 -7.21 7.17
C GLY A 88 9.85 -7.34 5.98
N ILE A 89 8.83 -8.20 6.10
CA ILE A 89 7.81 -8.38 5.06
C ILE A 89 7.04 -7.08 4.82
N GLY A 90 6.62 -6.38 5.88
CA GLY A 90 5.94 -5.09 5.77
C GLY A 90 6.76 -4.04 5.03
N LEU A 91 8.05 -3.91 5.36
CA LEU A 91 8.99 -3.02 4.68
C LEU A 91 9.20 -3.39 3.20
N VAL A 92 9.33 -4.68 2.90
CA VAL A 92 9.46 -5.16 1.50
C VAL A 92 8.22 -4.80 0.70
N ILE A 93 7.02 -5.00 1.27
CA ILE A 93 5.75 -4.67 0.62
C ILE A 93 5.67 -3.16 0.35
N VAL A 94 5.95 -2.32 1.35
CA VAL A 94 5.95 -0.85 1.20
C VAL A 94 6.97 -0.40 0.14
N GLY A 95 8.17 -0.97 0.16
CA GLY A 95 9.21 -0.68 -0.83
C GLY A 95 8.79 -1.06 -2.24
N LEU A 96 8.16 -2.22 -2.43
CA LEU A 96 7.66 -2.68 -3.72
C LEU A 96 6.54 -1.76 -4.23
N LEU A 97 5.61 -1.38 -3.37
CA LEU A 97 4.58 -0.38 -3.64
C LEU A 97 5.19 0.95 -4.08
N TYR A 98 6.24 1.42 -3.41
CA TYR A 98 6.94 2.65 -3.77
C TYR A 98 7.54 2.58 -5.18
N LEU A 99 8.12 1.44 -5.54
CA LEU A 99 8.63 1.22 -6.90
C LEU A 99 7.51 1.30 -7.94
N VAL A 100 6.32 0.76 -7.65
CA VAL A 100 5.15 0.88 -8.53
C VAL A 100 4.69 2.33 -8.64
N VAL A 101 4.63 3.06 -7.52
CA VAL A 101 4.28 4.48 -7.46
C VAL A 101 5.26 5.34 -8.28
N ARG A 102 6.56 5.01 -8.25
CA ARG A 102 7.57 5.67 -9.10
C ARG A 102 7.36 5.41 -10.60
N GLN A 103 6.73 4.29 -10.98
CA GLN A 103 6.43 3.99 -12.38
C GLN A 103 5.25 4.82 -12.93
N LEU A 104 4.44 5.46 -12.08
CA LEU A 104 3.41 6.42 -12.51
C LEU A 104 4.00 7.59 -13.30
N LEU A 105 5.16 8.10 -12.84
CA LEU A 105 5.88 9.19 -13.49
C LEU A 105 6.39 8.83 -14.90
N LYS A 106 6.39 7.54 -15.26
CA LYS A 106 6.86 7.03 -16.55
C LYS A 106 5.73 6.71 -17.55
N ALA A 107 4.52 7.22 -17.31
CA ALA A 107 3.34 7.00 -18.18
C ALA A 107 2.99 5.52 -18.43
N LYS A 108 3.31 4.61 -17.49
CA LYS A 108 3.03 3.18 -17.65
C LYS A 108 1.59 2.84 -17.23
N ASN A 109 0.74 2.47 -18.19
CA ASN A 109 -0.68 2.12 -17.93
C ASN A 109 -0.89 0.94 -16.97
N TRP A 110 0.05 -0.01 -16.93
CA TRP A 110 -0.02 -1.15 -16.02
C TRP A 110 0.13 -0.73 -14.54
N ALA A 111 0.97 0.29 -14.27
CA ALA A 111 1.11 0.82 -12.91
C ALA A 111 -0.24 1.38 -12.43
N ARG A 112 -0.94 2.11 -13.31
CA ARG A 112 -2.27 2.66 -13.00
C ARG A 112 -3.24 1.55 -12.59
N MET A 113 -3.40 0.50 -13.39
CA MET A 113 -4.30 -0.63 -13.05
C MET A 113 -3.97 -1.28 -11.72
N LEU A 114 -2.69 -1.50 -11.44
CA LEU A 114 -2.25 -2.16 -10.22
C LEU A 114 -2.52 -1.28 -8.98
N LEU A 115 -2.24 0.02 -9.08
CA LEU A 115 -2.53 1.00 -8.03
C LEU A 115 -4.02 1.17 -7.78
N THR A 116 -4.87 1.13 -8.81
CA THR A 116 -6.33 1.14 -8.59
C THR A 116 -6.80 -0.14 -7.91
N LEU A 117 -6.38 -1.30 -8.40
CA LEU A 117 -6.80 -2.57 -7.81
C LEU A 117 -6.39 -2.64 -6.34
N LEU A 118 -5.14 -2.30 -6.05
CA LEU A 118 -4.59 -2.33 -4.71
C LEU A 118 -5.20 -1.26 -3.81
N GLY A 119 -5.42 -0.04 -4.32
CA GLY A 119 -6.03 1.03 -3.55
C GLY A 119 -7.50 0.74 -3.21
N VAL A 120 -8.27 0.14 -4.13
CA VAL A 120 -9.64 -0.31 -3.85
C VAL A 120 -9.64 -1.45 -2.83
N PHE A 121 -8.77 -2.45 -3.01
CA PHE A 121 -8.64 -3.56 -2.07
C PHE A 121 -8.29 -3.07 -0.66
N MET A 122 -7.28 -2.20 -0.54
CA MET A 122 -6.87 -1.60 0.73
C MET A 122 -8.04 -0.81 1.35
N SER A 123 -8.72 0.03 0.57
CA SER A 123 -9.86 0.82 1.06
C SER A 123 -11.00 -0.06 1.59
N LEU A 124 -11.34 -1.13 0.87
CA LEU A 124 -12.37 -2.07 1.30
C LEU A 124 -11.94 -2.86 2.55
N SER A 125 -10.67 -3.25 2.63
CA SER A 125 -10.13 -3.96 3.80
C SER A 125 -10.13 -3.11 5.07
N THR A 126 -10.06 -1.77 4.94
CA THR A 126 -10.12 -0.84 6.07
C THR A 126 -11.54 -0.51 6.55
N LEU A 127 -12.59 -0.89 5.80
CA LEU A 127 -13.97 -0.59 6.16
C LEU A 127 -14.35 -1.08 7.57
N PRO A 128 -14.06 -2.33 7.97
CA PRO A 128 -14.41 -2.80 9.32
C PRO A 128 -13.76 -1.95 10.41
N THR A 129 -12.50 -1.56 10.20
CA THR A 129 -11.71 -0.74 11.13
C THR A 129 -12.32 0.65 11.31
N VAL A 130 -12.85 1.25 10.24
CA VAL A 130 -13.55 2.55 10.30
C VAL A 130 -14.86 2.47 11.09
N PHE A 131 -15.52 1.31 11.08
CA PHE A 131 -16.71 1.04 11.90
C PHE A 131 -16.37 0.57 13.32
N GLY A 132 -15.10 0.66 13.74
CA GLY A 132 -14.64 0.27 15.08
C GLY A 132 -14.47 -1.23 15.27
N VAL A 133 -14.64 -2.04 14.23
CA VAL A 133 -14.43 -3.49 14.29
C VAL A 133 -12.93 -3.77 14.29
N GLY A 134 -12.43 -4.35 15.39
CA GLY A 134 -11.01 -4.68 15.56
C GLY A 134 -10.14 -3.51 16.05
N VAL A 135 -10.75 -2.37 16.40
CA VAL A 135 -10.04 -1.23 17.01
C VAL A 135 -10.14 -1.36 18.54
N GLY A 136 -9.01 -1.53 19.22
CA GLY A 136 -8.99 -1.70 20.68
C GLY A 136 -9.68 -0.56 21.43
N GLU A 137 -10.31 -0.87 22.56
CA GLU A 137 -11.00 0.12 23.40
C GLU A 137 -9.99 1.12 23.99
N GLY A 138 -10.17 2.42 23.72
CA GLY A 138 -9.38 3.51 24.31
C GLY A 138 -8.91 4.59 23.33
N GLY A 139 -8.10 5.54 23.83
CA GLY A 139 -7.62 6.69 23.07
C GLY A 139 -6.71 6.34 21.88
N ALA A 140 -5.98 5.22 21.96
CA ALA A 140 -5.17 4.71 20.85
C ALA A 140 -6.03 4.23 19.66
N GLY A 141 -7.20 3.64 19.94
CA GLY A 141 -8.14 3.20 18.92
C GLY A 141 -8.69 4.36 18.09
N TRP A 142 -9.01 5.48 18.75
CA TRP A 142 -9.46 6.70 18.07
C TRP A 142 -8.42 7.27 17.10
N ILE A 143 -7.15 7.30 17.49
CA ILE A 143 -6.06 7.81 16.64
C ILE A 143 -5.90 6.93 15.40
N LEU A 144 -5.90 5.60 15.58
CA LEU A 144 -5.79 4.65 14.48
C LEU A 144 -7.00 4.74 13.52
N GLY A 145 -8.20 4.97 14.04
CA GLY A 145 -9.39 5.22 13.23
C GLY A 145 -9.25 6.47 12.35
N VAL A 146 -8.80 7.60 12.91
CA VAL A 146 -8.56 8.84 12.15
C VAL A 146 -7.50 8.64 11.07
N VAL A 147 -6.40 7.96 11.39
CA VAL A 147 -5.34 7.62 10.43
C VAL A 147 -5.90 6.77 9.28
N GLY A 148 -6.73 5.77 9.59
CA GLY A 148 -7.39 4.93 8.58
C GLY A 148 -8.28 5.71 7.63
N ILE A 149 -9.07 6.66 8.15
CA ILE A 149 -9.93 7.53 7.33
C ILE A 149 -9.08 8.42 6.41
N LEU A 150 -8.03 9.06 6.94
CA LEU A 150 -7.12 9.87 6.13
C LEU A 150 -6.46 9.05 5.02
N GLN A 151 -6.05 7.82 5.32
CA GLN A 151 -5.46 6.90 4.35
C GLN A 151 -6.47 6.52 3.26
N ALA A 152 -7.73 6.23 3.62
CA ALA A 152 -8.78 5.91 2.66
C ALA A 152 -9.08 7.10 1.73
N VAL A 153 -9.26 8.30 2.28
CA VAL A 153 -9.53 9.51 1.50
C VAL A 153 -8.36 9.84 0.55
N ALA A 154 -7.12 9.77 1.04
CA ALA A 154 -5.94 10.00 0.22
C ALA A 154 -5.81 8.98 -0.92
N THR A 155 -6.11 7.70 -0.63
CA THR A 155 -6.08 6.61 -1.63
C THR A 155 -7.14 6.85 -2.72
N VAL A 156 -8.37 7.17 -2.33
CA VAL A 156 -9.46 7.46 -3.28
C VAL A 156 -9.14 8.71 -4.10
N GLY A 157 -8.64 9.77 -3.46
CA GLY A 157 -8.21 10.99 -4.14
C GLY A 157 -7.14 10.72 -5.19
N ALA A 158 -6.13 9.92 -4.86
CA ALA A 158 -5.08 9.53 -5.79
C ALA A 158 -5.63 8.72 -6.98
N ILE A 159 -6.56 7.80 -6.74
CA ILE A 159 -7.22 7.02 -7.80
C ILE A 159 -8.00 7.92 -8.75
N VAL A 160 -8.78 8.87 -8.22
CA VAL A 160 -9.59 9.80 -9.01
C VAL A 160 -8.70 10.70 -9.87
N LEU A 161 -7.63 11.25 -9.30
CA LEU A 161 -6.64 12.06 -10.02
C LEU A 161 -5.95 11.27 -11.15
N MET A 162 -5.68 9.98 -10.96
CA MET A 162 -5.12 9.10 -12.01
C MET A 162 -6.08 8.83 -13.19
N HIS A 163 -7.38 9.05 -12.99
CA HIS A 163 -8.41 8.84 -14.01
C HIS A 163 -8.91 10.15 -14.63
N ARG A 164 -8.39 11.31 -14.21
CA ARG A 164 -8.70 12.59 -14.86
C ARG A 164 -8.24 12.63 -16.31
N ARG A 165 -8.95 13.44 -17.11
CA ARG A 165 -8.77 13.55 -18.56
C ARG A 165 -7.32 13.87 -18.95
N ASP A 166 -6.64 14.72 -18.17
CA ASP A 166 -5.25 15.12 -18.42
C ASP A 166 -4.26 13.97 -18.18
N ALA A 167 -4.46 13.20 -17.11
CA ALA A 167 -3.69 11.99 -16.84
C ALA A 167 -3.93 10.92 -17.94
N ASN A 168 -5.19 10.74 -18.37
CA ASN A 168 -5.54 9.76 -19.40
C ASN A 168 -4.88 10.10 -20.75
N ARG A 169 -4.75 11.38 -21.12
CA ARG A 169 -4.03 11.83 -22.33
C ARG A 169 -2.53 11.52 -22.28
N PHE A 170 -1.90 11.69 -21.12
CA PHE A 170 -0.49 11.34 -20.90
C PHE A 170 -0.25 9.82 -20.97
N PHE A 171 -1.10 9.04 -20.32
CA PHE A 171 -1.05 7.57 -20.29
C PHE A 171 -1.39 6.92 -21.64
N LEU A 172 -2.28 7.52 -22.43
CA LEU A 172 -2.71 7.01 -23.74
C LEU A 172 -1.91 7.59 -24.92
N ARG A 173 -0.92 8.48 -24.67
CA ARG A 173 -0.14 9.18 -25.71
C ARG A 173 -1.00 9.87 -26.78
N LEU A 174 -2.17 10.39 -26.39
CA LEU A 174 -3.09 11.06 -27.32
C LEU A 174 -2.51 12.43 -27.73
N PRO A 175 -2.77 12.92 -28.96
CA PRO A 175 -2.37 14.27 -29.38
C PRO A 175 -3.04 15.34 -28.49
N GLU A 176 -2.34 16.45 -28.25
CA GLU A 176 -2.94 17.62 -27.58
C GLU A 176 -3.73 18.38 -28.64
N GLU A 177 -4.96 18.79 -28.30
CA GLU A 177 -5.80 19.65 -29.14
C GLU A 177 -5.50 21.12 -28.87
#